data_AF-A0A5A9GI24-F1
#
_entry.id   AF-A0A5A9GI24-F1
#
_cell.length_a   1.000
_cell.length_b   1.000
_cell.length_c   1.000
_cell.angle_alpha   90.00
_cell.angle_beta   90.00
_cell.angle_gamma   90.00
#
_symmetry.space_group_name_H-M   'P 1'
#
loop_
_entity.id
_entity.type
_entity.pdbx_description
1 polymer ?
#
loop_
_entity_poly.entity_id
_entity_poly.type
_entity_poly.pdbx_seq_one_letter_code
_entity_poly.pdbx_strand_id
1 'polypeptide(L)'
;MPSLTPAPLSIALFLPDLADRPDRRAAVDLAHGVLHAGVAVDVVAPMGGGPLRATLDPAIGQIDLAKRHAATSALALARVVSERQPTLLAIPQEVAWVGQLALRLARSDARLIVLAGDRDADLAAIRAAAPRWG
;
A
#
# COMPACT_ATOMS: atom_id res chain seq x y z
N MET A 1 -10.28 -27.23 14.29
CA MET A 1 -8.86 -26.96 14.05
C MET A 1 -8.77 -25.67 13.26
N PRO A 2 -8.17 -24.58 13.77
CA PRO A 2 -7.96 -23.41 12.93
C PRO A 2 -6.91 -23.77 11.87
N SER A 3 -7.26 -23.55 10.61
CA SER A 3 -6.43 -23.80 9.45
C SER A 3 -5.12 -23.02 9.58
N LEU A 4 -4.00 -23.73 9.68
CA LEU A 4 -2.63 -23.17 9.70
C LEU A 4 -2.19 -22.75 8.29
N THR A 5 -3.06 -22.09 7.53
CA THR A 5 -2.60 -21.38 6.35
C THR A 5 -1.93 -20.11 6.88
N PRO A 6 -0.60 -19.94 6.72
CA PRO A 6 0.03 -18.68 7.09
C PRO A 6 -0.75 -17.55 6.40
N ALA A 7 -1.07 -16.50 7.16
CA ALA A 7 -1.78 -15.36 6.60
C ALA A 7 -1.04 -14.93 5.32
N PRO A 8 -1.73 -14.84 4.16
CA PRO A 8 -1.09 -14.49 2.91
C PRO A 8 -0.38 -13.14 3.10
N LEU A 9 0.87 -13.05 2.64
CA LEU A 9 1.61 -11.80 2.66
C LEU A 9 0.73 -10.74 1.99
N SER A 10 0.34 -9.74 2.77
CA SER A 10 -0.53 -8.65 2.33
C SER A 10 0.21 -7.32 2.43
N ILE A 11 0.15 -6.56 1.35
CA ILE A 11 0.85 -5.29 1.22
C ILE A 11 -0.20 -4.20 1.04
N ALA A 12 -0.17 -3.20 1.91
CA ALA A 12 -0.93 -1.97 1.70
C ALA A 12 -0.04 -0.95 1.00
N LEU A 13 -0.42 -0.51 -0.20
CA LEU A 13 0.23 0.56 -0.94
C LEU A 13 -0.60 1.83 -0.78
N PHE A 14 -0.15 2.80 0.01
CA PHE A 14 -0.86 4.07 0.16
C PHE A 14 -0.31 5.13 -0.79
N LEU A 15 -1.19 5.67 -1.63
CA LEU A 15 -0.89 6.75 -2.56
C LEU A 15 -1.70 7.99 -2.18
N PRO A 16 -1.09 9.19 -2.14
CA PRO A 16 -1.78 10.40 -1.74
C PRO A 16 -2.81 10.88 -2.78
N ASP A 17 -2.66 10.44 -4.02
CA ASP A 17 -3.59 10.62 -5.13
C ASP A 17 -3.32 9.55 -6.20
N LEU A 18 -4.24 9.39 -7.16
CA LEU A 18 -4.09 8.53 -8.34
C LEU A 18 -4.06 9.37 -9.62
N ALA A 19 -3.46 10.57 -9.56
CA ALA A 19 -3.27 11.40 -10.74
C ALA A 19 -2.31 10.74 -11.72
N ASP A 20 -2.47 11.02 -13.02
CA ASP A 20 -1.57 10.48 -14.04
C ASP A 20 -0.20 11.19 -14.00
N ARG A 21 0.66 10.73 -13.10
CA ARG A 21 2.04 11.21 -12.91
C ARG A 21 3.04 10.05 -12.95
N PRO A 22 4.31 10.28 -13.31
CA PRO A 22 5.29 9.20 -13.48
C PRO A 22 5.51 8.36 -12.21
N ASP A 23 5.59 9.01 -11.06
CA ASP A 23 5.75 8.39 -9.75
C ASP A 23 4.52 7.56 -9.34
N ARG A 24 3.31 8.04 -9.66
CA ARG A 24 2.05 7.31 -9.43
C ARG A 24 1.92 6.12 -10.36
N ARG A 25 2.30 6.26 -11.63
CA ARG A 25 2.36 5.15 -12.59
C ARG A 25 3.33 4.08 -12.12
N ALA A 26 4.54 4.45 -11.71
CA ALA A 26 5.52 3.52 -11.16
C ALA A 26 4.97 2.76 -9.95
N ALA A 27 4.26 3.42 -9.05
CA ALA A 27 3.64 2.77 -7.90
C ALA A 27 2.45 1.85 -8.28
N VAL A 28 1.65 2.22 -9.28
CA VAL A 28 0.57 1.37 -9.81
C VAL A 28 1.17 0.14 -10.51
N ASP A 29 2.21 0.31 -11.31
CA ASP A 29 2.93 -0.79 -11.96
C ASP A 29 3.60 -1.70 -10.93
N LEU A 30 4.10 -1.14 -9.83
CA LEU A 30 4.61 -1.88 -8.69
C LEU A 30 3.51 -2.75 -8.08
N ALA A 31 2.29 -2.22 -7.87
CA ALA A 31 1.17 -3.00 -7.36
C ALA A 31 0.82 -4.17 -8.27
N HIS A 32 0.78 -3.95 -9.59
CA HIS A 32 0.59 -5.05 -10.55
C HIS A 32 1.72 -6.08 -10.49
N GLY A 33 2.98 -5.63 -10.37
CA GLY A 33 4.13 -6.52 -10.21
C GLY A 33 4.08 -7.37 -8.94
N VAL A 34 3.61 -6.80 -7.83
CA VAL A 34 3.38 -7.50 -6.56
C VAL A 34 2.27 -8.54 -6.71
N LEU A 35 1.14 -8.16 -7.31
CA LEU A 35 0.02 -9.07 -7.59
C LEU A 35 0.46 -10.24 -8.49
N HIS A 36 1.20 -9.96 -9.56
CA HIS A 36 1.72 -10.98 -10.48
C HIS A 36 2.71 -11.94 -9.81
N ALA A 37 3.37 -11.49 -8.74
CA ALA A 37 4.21 -12.35 -7.90
C ALA A 37 3.40 -13.19 -6.89
N GLY A 38 2.07 -13.17 -6.94
CA GLY A 38 1.17 -13.95 -6.08
C GLY A 38 0.95 -13.34 -4.69
N VAL A 39 1.34 -12.08 -4.48
CA VAL A 39 1.23 -11.38 -3.20
C VAL A 39 -0.03 -10.49 -3.21
N ALA A 40 -0.84 -10.58 -2.17
CA ALA A 40 -2.04 -9.76 -2.06
C ALA A 40 -1.65 -8.29 -1.85
N VAL A 41 -2.22 -7.39 -2.64
CA VAL A 41 -1.94 -5.95 -2.57
C VAL A 41 -3.24 -5.15 -2.52
N ASP A 42 -3.31 -4.25 -1.54
CA ASP A 42 -4.38 -3.28 -1.39
C ASP A 42 -3.82 -1.88 -1.71
N VAL A 43 -4.35 -1.23 -2.75
CA VAL A 43 -4.06 0.17 -3.06
C VAL A 43 -5.01 1.06 -2.29
N VAL A 44 -4.46 1.87 -1.40
CA VAL A 44 -5.19 2.78 -0.53
C VAL A 44 -4.99 4.21 -1.02
N ALA A 45 -6.06 4.91 -1.37
CA ALA A 45 -5.97 6.29 -1.84
C ALA A 45 -7.07 7.17 -1.21
N PRO A 46 -6.82 8.48 -1.02
CA PRO A 46 -7.86 9.45 -0.73
C PRO A 46 -8.92 9.52 -1.84
N MET A 47 -10.09 10.04 -1.48
CA MET A 47 -11.26 10.13 -2.34
C MET A 47 -11.00 11.06 -3.53
N GLY A 48 -11.52 10.66 -4.71
CA GLY A 48 -11.28 11.37 -5.98
C GLY A 48 -10.30 10.64 -6.91
N GLY A 49 -10.11 9.34 -6.68
CA GLY A 49 -9.26 8.42 -7.44
C GLY A 49 -9.15 8.77 -8.92
N GLY A 50 -8.03 9.43 -9.24
CA GLY A 50 -7.70 9.91 -10.56
C GLY A 50 -7.60 8.80 -11.62
N PRO A 51 -7.21 9.15 -12.85
CA PRO A 51 -7.29 8.26 -14.02
C PRO A 51 -6.62 6.91 -13.85
N LEU A 52 -5.58 6.81 -13.01
CA LEU A 52 -4.88 5.55 -12.74
C LEU A 52 -5.71 4.53 -11.94
N ARG A 53 -6.85 4.92 -11.37
CA ARG A 53 -7.76 3.98 -10.70
C ARG A 53 -8.38 2.99 -11.70
N ALA A 54 -8.68 3.46 -12.91
CA ALA A 54 -9.27 2.62 -13.96
C ALA A 54 -8.26 1.60 -14.53
N THR A 55 -6.96 1.80 -14.29
CA THR A 55 -5.91 0.90 -14.76
C THR A 55 -5.53 -0.16 -13.72
N LEU A 56 -6.10 -0.12 -12.52
CA LEU A 56 -5.85 -1.13 -11.49
C LEU A 56 -6.63 -2.42 -11.80
N ASP A 57 -5.92 -3.54 -11.81
CA ASP A 57 -6.51 -4.87 -11.90
C ASP A 57 -7.59 -5.06 -10.80
N PRO A 58 -8.77 -5.62 -11.11
CA PRO A 58 -9.83 -5.83 -10.12
C PRO A 58 -9.44 -6.78 -8.96
N ALA A 59 -8.39 -7.59 -9.12
CA ALA A 59 -7.83 -8.40 -8.04
C ALA A 59 -6.98 -7.58 -7.05
N ILE A 60 -6.57 -6.35 -7.42
CA ILE A 60 -5.96 -5.40 -6.48
C ILE A 60 -7.07 -4.78 -5.65
N GLY A 61 -6.97 -4.89 -4.33
CA GLY A 61 -7.95 -4.30 -3.44
C GLY A 61 -7.88 -2.78 -3.50
N GLN A 62 -8.95 -2.12 -3.96
CA GLN A 62 -8.98 -0.66 -4.05
C GLN A 62 -9.71 -0.07 -2.84
N ILE A 63 -8.97 0.58 -1.95
CA ILE A 63 -9.51 1.16 -0.72
C ILE A 63 -9.53 2.68 -0.83
N ASP A 64 -10.73 3.26 -0.75
CA ASP A 64 -10.92 4.70 -0.71
C ASP A 64 -11.05 5.18 0.74
N LEU A 65 -10.23 6.13 1.15
CA LEU A 65 -10.26 6.67 2.52
C LEU A 65 -11.43 7.64 2.77
N ALA A 66 -12.24 7.96 1.75
CA ALA A 66 -13.33 8.93 1.83
C ALA A 66 -12.87 10.32 2.34
N LYS A 67 -11.58 10.64 2.21
CA LYS A 67 -10.96 11.92 2.61
C LYS A 67 -10.48 12.67 1.38
N ARG A 68 -10.57 14.00 1.40
CA ARG A 68 -10.09 14.87 0.31
C ARG A 68 -8.57 15.09 0.30
N HIS A 69 -7.89 14.89 1.43
CA HIS A 69 -6.46 15.20 1.56
C HIS A 69 -5.69 14.07 2.24
N ALA A 70 -4.59 13.64 1.61
CA ALA A 70 -3.67 12.63 2.15
C ALA A 70 -3.11 13.01 3.53
N ALA A 71 -2.79 14.28 3.75
CA ALA A 71 -2.25 14.77 5.02
C ALA A 71 -3.20 14.59 6.23
N THR A 72 -4.52 14.57 6.01
CA THR A 72 -5.51 14.34 7.08
C THR A 72 -6.00 12.91 7.14
N SER A 73 -5.39 12.02 6.35
CA SER A 73 -5.84 10.64 6.17
C SER A 73 -5.19 9.66 7.15
N ALA A 74 -4.29 10.09 8.04
CA ALA A 74 -3.57 9.21 8.96
C ALA A 74 -4.50 8.32 9.82
N LEU A 75 -5.60 8.86 10.34
CA LEU A 75 -6.57 8.10 11.12
C LEU A 75 -7.36 7.09 10.26
N ALA A 76 -7.74 7.50 9.05
CA ALA A 76 -8.45 6.62 8.12
C ALA A 76 -7.53 5.48 7.65
N LEU A 77 -6.26 5.80 7.37
CA LEU A 77 -5.22 4.83 7.05
C LEU A 77 -4.95 3.90 8.25
N ALA A 78 -4.88 4.43 9.47
CA ALA A 78 -4.73 3.62 10.68
C ALA A 78 -5.86 2.60 10.81
N ARG A 79 -7.10 3.01 10.56
CA ARG A 79 -8.25 2.11 10.56
C ARG A 79 -8.11 1.01 9.51
N VAL A 80 -7.73 1.36 8.28
CA VAL A 80 -7.47 0.37 7.22
C VAL A 80 -6.37 -0.61 7.62
N VAL A 81 -5.26 -0.12 8.19
CA VAL A 81 -4.17 -0.96 8.67
C VAL A 81 -4.63 -1.89 9.80
N SER A 82 -5.44 -1.41 10.74
CA SER A 82 -5.97 -2.25 11.82
C SER A 82 -6.95 -3.32 11.31
N GLU A 83 -7.77 -3.00 10.30
CA GLU A 83 -8.75 -3.91 9.72
C GLU A 83 -8.11 -4.96 8.79
N ARG A 84 -7.14 -4.53 7.97
CA ARG A 84 -6.49 -5.39 6.96
C ARG A 84 -5.24 -6.11 7.48
N GLN A 85 -4.65 -5.61 8.56
CA GLN A 85 -3.40 -6.10 9.16
C GLN A 85 -2.32 -6.41 8.11
N PRO A 86 -1.93 -5.42 7.27
CA PRO A 86 -0.92 -5.64 6.26
C PRO A 86 0.42 -6.00 6.92
N THR A 87 1.22 -6.84 6.26
CA THR A 87 2.58 -7.13 6.73
C THR A 87 3.53 -5.99 6.36
N LEU A 88 3.27 -5.34 5.23
CA LEU A 88 4.06 -4.22 4.71
C LEU A 88 3.14 -3.06 4.34
N LEU A 89 3.56 -1.85 4.70
CA LEU A 89 2.91 -0.60 4.28
C LEU A 89 3.89 0.17 3.39
N ALA A 90 3.63 0.23 2.09
CA ALA A 90 4.43 0.95 1.11
C ALA A 90 3.85 2.35 0.86
N ILE A 91 4.67 3.39 1.00
CA ILE A 91 4.22 4.80 0.99
C ILE A 91 5.25 5.69 0.30
N PRO A 92 4.84 6.63 -0.59
CA PRO A 92 5.73 7.65 -1.14
C PRO A 92 6.40 8.52 -0.09
N GLN A 93 7.67 8.87 -0.32
CA GLN A 93 8.48 9.67 0.61
C GLN A 93 7.79 10.96 1.10
N GLU A 94 7.09 11.67 0.24
CA GLU A 94 6.36 12.92 0.55
C GLU A 94 5.30 12.77 1.64
N VAL A 95 4.75 11.57 1.83
CA VAL A 95 3.69 11.28 2.82
C VAL A 95 4.09 10.17 3.79
N ALA A 96 5.37 9.83 3.88
CA ALA A 96 5.88 8.79 4.77
C ALA A 96 5.50 9.03 6.25
N TRP A 97 5.42 10.30 6.67
CA TRP A 97 4.99 10.67 8.03
C TRP A 97 3.54 10.25 8.33
N VAL A 98 2.65 10.27 7.33
CA VAL A 98 1.25 9.81 7.45
C VAL A 98 1.25 8.31 7.75
N GLY A 99 2.12 7.56 7.07
CA GLY A 99 2.34 6.13 7.30
C GLY A 99 2.81 5.81 8.72
N GLN A 100 3.85 6.50 9.18
CA GLN A 100 4.37 6.31 10.54
C GLN A 100 3.30 6.60 11.60
N LEU A 101 2.53 7.67 11.42
CA LEU A 101 1.44 8.02 12.32
C LEU A 101 0.32 6.95 12.26
N ALA A 102 -0.02 6.47 11.07
CA ALA A 102 -1.03 5.43 10.91
C ALA A 102 -0.65 4.11 11.59
N LEU A 103 0.61 3.66 11.44
CA LEU A 103 1.09 2.44 12.11
C LEU A 103 1.07 2.57 13.64
N ARG A 104 1.47 3.74 14.17
CA ARG A 104 1.41 4.04 15.61
C ARG A 104 -0.01 4.03 16.14
N LEU A 105 -0.94 4.66 15.42
CA LEU A 105 -2.36 4.69 15.80
C LEU A 105 -3.00 3.31 15.71
N ALA A 106 -2.65 2.54 14.68
CA ALA A 106 -3.15 1.18 14.45
C ALA A 106 -2.54 0.15 15.40
N ARG A 107 -1.45 0.50 16.11
CA ARG A 107 -0.60 -0.43 16.89
C ARG A 107 -0.20 -1.64 16.06
N SER A 108 0.19 -1.39 14.81
CA SER A 108 0.53 -2.44 13.85
C SER A 108 2.03 -2.72 13.84
N ASP A 109 2.38 -4.00 13.73
CA ASP A 109 3.76 -4.47 13.51
C ASP A 109 4.17 -4.47 12.02
N ALA A 110 3.33 -3.91 11.14
CA ALA A 110 3.63 -3.80 9.73
C ALA A 110 4.93 -3.00 9.51
N ARG A 111 5.78 -3.45 8.59
CA ARG A 111 6.98 -2.68 8.24
C ARG A 111 6.62 -1.59 7.24
N LEU A 112 7.06 -0.37 7.52
CA LEU A 112 6.93 0.76 6.60
C LEU A 112 8.03 0.70 5.54
N ILE A 113 7.67 0.80 4.27
CA ILE A 113 8.57 0.94 3.13
C ILE A 113 8.31 2.29 2.49
N VAL A 114 9.36 3.07 2.36
CA VAL A 114 9.31 4.37 1.70
C VAL A 114 9.65 4.18 0.23
N LEU A 115 8.74 4.58 -0.65
CA LEU A 115 8.91 4.47 -2.10
C LEU A 115 9.70 5.67 -2.62
N ALA A 116 10.72 5.35 -3.42
CA ALA A 116 11.56 6.33 -4.10
C ALA A 116 10.95 6.81 -5.43
N GLY A 117 9.91 6.13 -5.92
CA GLY A 117 9.28 6.42 -7.21
C GLY A 117 9.95 5.70 -8.39
N ASP A 118 10.83 4.75 -8.10
CA ASP A 118 11.44 3.85 -9.07
C ASP A 118 10.91 2.43 -8.82
N ARG A 119 10.21 1.88 -9.81
CA ARG A 119 9.51 0.59 -9.68
C ARG A 119 10.45 -0.55 -9.29
N ASP A 120 11.62 -0.66 -9.90
CA ASP A 120 12.49 -1.82 -9.72
C ASP A 120 13.21 -1.75 -8.37
N ALA A 121 13.66 -0.55 -7.99
CA ALA A 121 14.23 -0.31 -6.67
C ALA A 121 13.19 -0.53 -5.57
N ASP A 122 11.97 -0.04 -5.76
CA ASP A 122 10.88 -0.17 -4.80
C ASP A 122 10.44 -1.65 -4.67
N LEU A 123 10.37 -2.39 -5.79
CA LEU A 123 10.08 -3.82 -5.77
C LEU A 123 11.16 -4.61 -5.04
N ALA A 124 12.42 -4.29 -5.26
CA ALA A 124 13.54 -4.90 -4.54
C ALA A 124 13.48 -4.59 -3.03
N ALA A 125 13.12 -3.37 -2.65
CA ALA A 125 12.96 -2.97 -1.25
C ALA A 125 11.82 -3.75 -0.57
N ILE A 126 10.68 -3.92 -1.25
CA ILE A 126 9.57 -4.73 -0.74
C ILE A 126 9.99 -6.21 -0.63
N ARG A 127 10.74 -6.75 -1.61
CA ARG A 127 11.29 -8.13 -1.56
C ARG A 127 12.21 -8.34 -0.37
N ALA A 128 13.14 -7.42 -0.15
CA ALA A 128 14.05 -7.49 0.99
C ALA A 128 13.31 -7.38 2.33
N ALA A 129 12.23 -6.60 2.38
CA ALA A 129 11.46 -6.38 3.60
C ALA A 129 10.44 -7.48 3.91
N ALA A 130 10.00 -8.23 2.89
CA ALA A 130 9.04 -9.32 3.00
C ALA A 130 9.74 -10.61 3.47
N PRO A 131 9.54 -11.06 4.72
CA PRO A 131 10.24 -12.22 5.27
C PRO A 131 9.88 -13.58 4.63
N ARG A 132 8.91 -13.60 3.70
CA ARG A 132 8.37 -14.82 3.08
C ARG A 132 8.16 -14.72 1.56
N TRP A 133 8.78 -13.74 0.91
CA TRP A 133 8.73 -13.64 -0.55
C TRP A 133 9.75 -14.64 -1.13
N GLY A 134 9.32 -15.89 -1.28
CA GLY A 134 10.10 -17.03 -1.78
C GLY A 134 9.45 -17.65 -2.99
#